data_AF-Q4RWQ8-F1
#
_entry.id   AF-Q4RWQ8-F1
#
_cell.length_a   1.000
_cell.length_b   1.000
_cell.length_c   1.000
_cell.angle_alpha   90.00
_cell.angle_beta   90.00
_cell.angle_gamma   90.00
#
_symmetry.space_group_name_H-M   'P 1'
#
loop_
_entity.id
_entity.type
_entity.pdbx_description
1 polymer ?
#
loop_
_entity_poly.entity_id
_entity_poly.type
_entity_poly.pdbx_seq_one_letter_code
_entity_poly.pdbx_strand_id
1 'polypeptide(L)' 'MGNKQSIFTAQQLDAYQDCTYFTRKEILRLFYRYRDLAPQLVPLDYTRPPRCEVTI' A
#
# COMPACT_ATOMS: atom_id res chain seq x y z
N MET A 1 22.21 8.45 -0.30
CA MET A 1 21.02 8.42 0.58
C MET A 1 19.85 7.96 -0.27
N GLY A 2 19.57 6.65 -0.23
CA GLY A 2 18.77 5.95 -1.24
C GLY A 2 17.31 6.40 -1.30
N ASN A 3 16.80 6.52 -2.52
CA ASN A 3 15.38 6.64 -2.83
C ASN A 3 14.63 5.49 -2.14
N LYS A 4 14.05 5.76 -0.97
CA LYS A 4 13.06 4.87 -0.36
C LYS A 4 11.80 5.03 -1.20
N GLN A 5 11.67 4.21 -2.24
CA GLN A 5 10.39 4.05 -2.92
C GLN A 5 9.36 3.68 -1.85
N SER A 6 8.44 4.61 -1.58
CA SER A 6 7.38 4.41 -0.59
C SER A 6 6.25 3.64 -1.26
N ILE A 7 5.86 2.50 -0.67
CA ILE A 7 4.77 1.64 -1.19
C ILE A 7 3.45 2.41 -1.26
N PHE A 8 3.22 3.27 -0.27
CA PHE A 8 2.04 4.13 -0.14
C PHE A 8 2.47 5.61 -0.14
N THR A 9 1.59 6.49 -0.61
CA THR A 9 1.77 7.93 -0.44
C THR A 9 1.49 8.32 1.02
N ALA A 10 1.99 9.49 1.45
CA ALA A 10 1.71 10.01 2.80
C ALA A 10 0.20 10.16 3.02
N GLN A 11 -0.51 10.73 2.04
CA GLN A 11 -1.96 10.92 2.09
C GLN A 11 -2.73 9.60 2.17
N GLN A 12 -2.27 8.54 1.48
CA GLN A 12 -2.86 7.21 1.62
C GLN A 12 -2.70 6.67 3.05
N LEU A 13 -1.51 6.81 3.63
CA LEU A 13 -1.29 6.40 5.01
C LEU A 13 -2.17 7.19 5.99
N ASP A 14 -2.32 8.50 5.79
CA ASP A 14 -3.21 9.33 6.61
C ASP A 14 -4.67 8.88 6.51
N ALA A 15 -5.18 8.68 5.28
CA ALA A 15 -6.53 8.18 5.08
C ALA A 15 -6.76 6.80 5.71
N TYR A 16 -5.77 5.90 5.66
CA TYR A 16 -5.86 4.60 6.32
C TYR A 16 -5.85 4.72 7.84
N GLN A 17 -5.12 5.69 8.40
CA GLN A 17 -5.15 5.97 9.84
C GLN A 17 -6.47 6.61 10.28
N ASP A 18 -7.11 7.41 9.42
CA ASP A 18 -8.40 8.03 9.72
C ASP A 18 -9.56 7.01 9.68
N CYS A 19 -9.46 6.02 8.78
CA CYS A 19 -10.49 5.00 8.58
C CYS A 19 -10.30 3.73 9.41
N THR A 20 -9.17 3.56 10.09
CA THR A 20 -8.86 2.35 10.87
C THR A 20 -8.17 2.70 12.19
N TYR A 21 -8.06 1.75 13.11
CA TYR A 21 -7.32 1.94 14.36
C TYR A 21 -5.80 1.73 14.21
N PHE A 22 -5.29 1.49 12.99
CA PHE A 22 -3.89 1.15 12.79
C PHE A 22 -3.01 2.39 12.67
N THR A 23 -1.80 2.31 13.23
CA THR A 23 -0.73 3.27 12.98
C THR A 23 -0.07 3.03 11.62
N ARG A 24 0.64 4.04 11.07
CA ARG A 24 1.44 3.87 9.83
C ARG A 24 2.38 2.67 9.87
N LYS A 25 2.98 2.38 11.04
CA LYS A 25 3.89 1.24 11.21
C LYS A 25 3.15 -0.09 11.11
N GLU A 26 1.95 -0.17 11.67
CA GLU A 26 1.13 -1.40 11.62
C GLU A 26 0.60 -1.66 10.21
N ILE A 27 0.14 -0.60 9.51
CA ILE A 27 -0.27 -0.69 8.11
C ILE A 27 0.85 -1.28 7.25
N LEU A 28 2.09 -0.77 7.40
CA LEU A 28 3.24 -1.30 6.67
C LEU A 28 3.56 -2.75 7.04
N ARG A 29 3.52 -3.12 8.34
CA ARG A 29 3.74 -4.52 8.76
C ARG A 29 2.70 -5.46 8.17
N LEU A 30 1.42 -5.07 8.20
CA LEU A 30 0.32 -5.83 7.60
C LEU A 30 0.54 -6.00 6.11
N PHE A 31 0.88 -4.93 5.39
CA PHE A 31 1.20 -5.00 3.97
C PHE A 31 2.28 -6.06 3.67
N TYR A 32 3.41 -6.04 4.39
CA TYR A 32 4.47 -7.01 4.15
C TYR A 32 4.03 -8.45 4.46
N ARG A 33 3.21 -8.66 5.50
CA ARG A 33 2.65 -9.99 5.81
C ARG A 33 1.69 -10.49 4.72
N TYR A 34 0.78 -9.65 4.24
CA TYR A 34 -0.11 -10.02 3.14
C TYR A 34 0.66 -10.28 1.84
N ARG A 35 1.70 -9.49 1.58
CA ARG A 35 2.57 -9.66 0.41
C ARG A 35 3.39 -10.95 0.46
N ASP A 36 3.83 -11.36 1.64
CA ASP A 36 4.53 -12.62 1.87
C ASP A 36 3.61 -13.82 1.62
N LEU A 37 2.35 -13.72 2.05
CA LEU A 37 1.33 -14.76 1.84
C LEU A 37 0.88 -14.88 0.38
N ALA A 38 0.65 -13.76 -0.31
CA ALA A 38 0.09 -13.74 -1.66
C ALA A 38 0.78 -12.67 -2.53
N PRO A 39 2.05 -12.90 -2.93
CA PRO A 39 2.84 -11.93 -3.66
C PRO A 39 2.25 -11.49 -5.00
N GLN A 40 1.48 -12.36 -5.65
CA GLN A 40 0.83 -12.12 -6.93
C GLN A 40 -0.44 -11.26 -6.82
N LEU A 41 -1.07 -11.19 -5.64
CA LEU A 41 -2.32 -10.45 -5.43
C LEU A 41 -2.08 -9.04 -4.90
N VAL A 42 -0.95 -8.82 -4.22
CA VAL A 42 -0.67 -7.56 -3.54
C VAL A 42 0.39 -6.77 -4.33
N PRO A 43 0.07 -5.62 -4.92
CA PRO A 43 1.04 -4.77 -5.63
C PRO A 43 2.21 -4.32 -4.74
N LEU A 44 3.38 -4.09 -5.34
CA LEU A 44 4.55 -3.49 -4.65
C LEU A 44 4.47 -1.96 -4.60
N ASP A 45 3.63 -1.36 -5.44
CA ASP A 45 3.50 0.08 -5.59
C ASP A 45 2.00 0.43 -5.68
N TYR A 46 1.49 1.11 -4.66
CA TYR A 46 0.12 1.65 -4.60
C TYR A 46 0.07 3.15 -4.89
N THR A 47 1.21 3.76 -5.22
CA THR A 47 1.27 5.20 -5.53
C THR A 47 0.68 5.51 -6.90
N ARG A 48 0.59 4.49 -7.77
CA ARG A 48 -0.07 4.61 -9.07
C ARG A 48 -1.53 4.18 -8.94
N PRO A 49 -2.47 4.95 -9.53
CA PRO A 49 -3.84 4.48 -9.64
C PRO A 49 -3.84 3.13 -10.38
N PRO A 50 -4.72 2.18 -10.00
CA PRO A 50 -4.89 0.98 -10.79
C PRO A 50 -5.18 1.43 -12.21
N ARG A 51 -4.38 0.94 -13.17
CA ARG A 51 -4.68 1.14 -14.58
C ARG A 51 -5.90 0.29 -14.82
N CYS A 52 -7.07 0.87 -14.59
CA CYS A 52 -8.34 0.28 -14.89
C CYS A 52 -8.37 0.14 -16.42
N GLU A 53 -7.82 -0.95 -16.95
CA GLU A 53 -8.31 -1.48 -18.22
C GLU A 53 -9.71 -2.03 -17.94
N VAL A 54 -10.66 -1.11 -17.78
CA VAL A 54 -12.07 -1.44 -17.90
C VAL A 54 -12.31 -1.58 -19.39
N THR A 55 -11.97 -2.75 -19.93
CA THR A 55 -12.57 -3.20 -21.18
C THR A 55 -13.99 -3.61 -20.81
N ILE A 56 -14.92 -2.67 -20.95
CA ILE A 56 -16.36 -2.99 -21.06
C ILE A 56 -16.55 -3.77 -22.35
#